data_AF-Q86EM1-F1
#
_entry.id   AF-Q86EM1-F1
#
_cell.length_a   1.000
_cell.length_b   1.000
_cell.length_c   1.000
_cell.angle_alpha   90.00
_cell.angle_beta   90.00
_cell.angle_gamma   90.00
#
_symmetry.space_group_name_H-M   'P 1'
#
loop_
_entity.id
_entity.type
_entity.pdbx_description
1 polymer ?
#
loop_
_entity_poly.entity_id
_entity_poly.type
_entity_poly.pdbx_seq_one_letter_code
_entity_poly.pdbx_strand_id
1 'polypeptide(L)'
;KMAAVTQSQVDHLITELEPHVDTEAHKLELGLKVYECFLKDRPEYICKFSRLQGLDASNVAQSEGIKYYARTFVAAFVPMIQAAANKCELDKLCLEEAILHRTRPVDEKIFQDSLPIFIKIFNNLIKDQQNKETMSKILTYTFTMIGSQI
;
A
#
# COMPACT_ATOMS: atom_id res chain seq x y z
N LYS A 1 13.26 -12.42 12.79
CA LYS A 1 13.43 -11.09 13.41
C LYS A 1 13.84 -10.13 12.29
N MET A 2 12.98 -9.22 11.85
CA MET A 2 13.34 -8.25 10.81
C MET A 2 14.38 -7.27 11.38
N ALA A 3 15.41 -6.94 10.58
CA ALA A 3 16.29 -5.83 10.91
C ALA A 3 15.44 -4.54 10.92
N ALA A 4 15.53 -3.77 12.00
CA ALA A 4 14.78 -2.53 12.15
C ALA A 4 15.20 -1.52 11.07
N VAL A 5 14.23 -0.81 10.51
CA VAL A 5 14.47 0.34 9.63
C VAL A 5 14.88 1.53 10.50
N THR A 6 15.94 2.25 10.10
CA THR A 6 16.42 3.43 10.83
C THR A 6 15.74 4.71 10.34
N GLN A 7 15.75 5.77 11.14
CA GLN A 7 15.19 7.06 10.72
C GLN A 7 15.86 7.60 9.45
N SER A 8 17.19 7.48 9.35
CA SER A 8 17.93 7.89 8.15
C SER A 8 17.50 7.12 6.89
N GLN A 9 17.16 5.84 7.00
CA GLN A 9 16.60 5.06 5.89
C GLN A 9 15.19 5.54 5.52
N VAL A 10 14.36 5.88 6.51
CA VAL A 10 13.04 6.47 6.28
C VAL A 10 13.17 7.81 5.56
N ASP A 11 14.02 8.70 6.06
CA ASP A 11 14.20 10.04 5.48
C ASP A 11 14.66 9.96 4.03
N HIS A 12 15.65 9.09 3.75
CA HIS A 12 16.16 8.88 2.39
C HIS A 12 15.10 8.30 1.44
N LEU A 13 14.25 7.39 1.93
CA LEU A 13 13.13 6.85 1.16
C LEU A 13 12.04 7.91 0.92
N ILE A 14 11.69 8.71 1.92
CA ILE A 14 10.70 9.77 1.80
C ILE A 14 11.16 10.84 0.80
N THR A 15 12.43 11.24 0.81
CA THR A 15 12.98 12.16 -0.19
C THR A 15 12.82 11.64 -1.62
N GLU A 16 13.02 10.33 -1.84
CA GLU A 16 12.81 9.75 -3.18
C GLU A 16 11.33 9.67 -3.57
N LEU A 17 10.45 9.42 -2.60
CA LEU A 17 9.01 9.33 -2.84
C LEU A 17 8.31 10.69 -2.93
N GLU A 18 8.91 11.76 -2.40
CA GLU A 18 8.33 13.11 -2.32
C GLU A 18 7.68 13.59 -3.62
N PRO A 19 8.32 13.47 -4.82
CA PRO A 19 7.70 13.90 -6.07
C PRO A 19 6.43 13.15 -6.46
N HIS A 20 6.13 12.03 -5.79
CA HIS A 20 4.92 11.23 -5.99
C HIS A 20 3.83 11.50 -4.94
N VAL A 21 4.13 12.27 -3.89
CA VAL A 21 3.20 12.47 -2.75
C VAL A 21 3.15 13.90 -2.21
N ASP A 22 3.86 14.85 -2.81
CA ASP A 22 3.89 16.27 -2.47
C ASP A 22 2.54 16.99 -2.72
N THR A 23 1.75 16.54 -3.70
CA THR A 23 0.44 17.10 -4.03
C THR A 23 -0.67 16.05 -4.01
N GLU A 24 -1.91 16.49 -3.83
CA GLU A 24 -3.08 15.59 -3.91
C GLU A 24 -3.24 14.94 -5.29
N ALA A 25 -2.79 15.62 -6.36
CA ALA A 25 -2.79 15.07 -7.71
C ALA A 25 -1.77 13.92 -7.84
N HIS A 26 -0.54 14.11 -7.36
CA HIS A 26 0.49 13.07 -7.40
C HIS A 26 0.14 11.88 -6.49
N LYS A 27 -0.42 12.13 -5.29
CA LYS A 27 -0.95 11.07 -4.43
C LYS A 27 -2.03 10.24 -5.13
N LEU A 28 -2.96 10.90 -5.81
CA LEU A 28 -4.00 10.21 -6.58
C LEU A 28 -3.36 9.37 -7.69
N GLU A 29 -2.42 9.93 -8.46
CA GLU A 29 -1.72 9.22 -9.53
C GLU A 29 -0.98 7.98 -9.02
N LEU A 30 -0.25 8.10 -7.91
CA LEU A 30 0.43 6.98 -7.26
C LEU A 30 -0.57 5.88 -6.86
N GLY A 31 -1.66 6.25 -6.18
CA GLY A 31 -2.70 5.31 -5.77
C GLY A 31 -3.35 4.62 -6.97
N LEU A 32 -3.64 5.35 -8.04
CA LEU A 32 -4.19 4.79 -9.27
C LEU A 32 -3.22 3.78 -9.91
N LYS A 33 -1.93 4.11 -10.00
CA LYS A 33 -0.91 3.20 -10.53
C LYS A 33 -0.80 1.92 -9.71
N VAL A 34 -0.89 2.03 -8.38
CA VAL A 34 -0.91 0.86 -7.47
C VAL A 34 -2.11 -0.02 -7.77
N TYR A 35 -3.31 0.55 -7.80
CA TYR A 35 -4.53 -0.21 -8.06
C TYR A 35 -4.61 -0.78 -9.49
N GLU A 36 -4.12 -0.07 -10.48
CA GLU A 36 -4.02 -0.55 -11.86
C GLU A 36 -3.17 -1.82 -11.91
N CYS A 37 -1.97 -1.78 -11.32
CA CYS A 37 -1.07 -2.93 -11.29
C CYS A 37 -1.65 -4.08 -10.45
N PHE A 38 -2.22 -3.78 -9.29
CA PHE A 38 -2.80 -4.76 -8.38
C PHE A 38 -4.01 -5.48 -8.98
N LEU A 39 -4.97 -4.74 -9.52
CA LEU A 39 -6.21 -5.31 -10.08
C LEU A 39 -6.00 -5.89 -11.49
N LYS A 40 -4.92 -5.54 -12.17
CA LYS A 40 -4.49 -6.25 -13.38
C LYS A 40 -3.90 -7.64 -13.07
N ASP A 41 -3.16 -7.76 -11.97
CA ASP A 41 -2.59 -9.04 -11.53
C ASP A 41 -3.64 -9.93 -10.84
N ARG A 42 -4.61 -9.31 -10.15
CA ARG A 42 -5.71 -9.96 -9.42
C ARG A 42 -7.08 -9.37 -9.79
N PRO A 43 -7.56 -9.55 -11.04
CA PRO A 43 -8.86 -9.02 -11.46
C PRO A 43 -10.03 -9.57 -10.65
N GLU A 44 -9.91 -10.77 -10.09
CA GLU A 44 -10.89 -11.38 -9.18
C GLU A 44 -11.09 -10.58 -7.88
N TYR A 45 -10.19 -9.66 -7.54
CA TYR A 45 -10.34 -8.81 -6.35
C TYR A 45 -11.18 -7.57 -6.59
N ILE A 46 -11.51 -7.21 -7.82
CA ILE A 46 -12.35 -6.03 -8.13
C ILE A 46 -13.70 -6.13 -7.38
N CYS A 47 -14.31 -7.31 -7.36
CA CYS A 47 -15.60 -7.54 -6.69
C CYS A 47 -15.53 -7.48 -5.15
N LYS A 48 -14.34 -7.36 -4.54
CA LYS A 48 -14.18 -7.20 -3.10
C LYS A 48 -14.36 -5.75 -2.64
N PHE A 49 -14.33 -4.81 -3.57
CA PHE A 49 -14.47 -3.39 -3.30
C PHE A 49 -15.92 -2.94 -3.53
N SER A 50 -16.55 -2.38 -2.50
CA SER A 50 -17.97 -2.00 -2.56
C SER A 50 -18.26 -0.92 -3.61
N ARG A 51 -17.31 -0.01 -3.89
CA ARG A 51 -17.49 1.02 -4.93
C ARG A 51 -17.10 0.57 -6.34
N LEU A 52 -16.67 -0.68 -6.50
CA LEU A 52 -16.29 -1.26 -7.81
C LEU A 52 -17.26 -2.39 -8.23
N GLN A 53 -18.39 -2.55 -7.53
CA GLN A 53 -19.36 -3.58 -7.89
C GLN A 53 -19.90 -3.37 -9.31
N GLY A 54 -19.91 -4.45 -10.10
CA GLY A 54 -20.32 -4.43 -11.50
C GLY A 54 -19.25 -3.94 -12.49
N LEU A 55 -18.06 -3.57 -12.00
CA LEU A 55 -16.90 -3.23 -12.84
C LEU A 55 -16.05 -4.48 -13.11
N ASP A 56 -15.24 -4.40 -14.15
CA ASP A 56 -14.28 -5.42 -14.55
C ASP A 56 -12.94 -4.79 -14.97
N ALA A 57 -11.98 -5.62 -15.38
CA ALA A 57 -10.65 -5.17 -15.76
C ALA A 57 -10.63 -4.19 -16.95
N SER A 58 -11.67 -4.15 -17.79
CA SER A 58 -11.77 -3.26 -18.95
C SER A 58 -12.19 -1.84 -18.58
N ASN A 59 -12.93 -1.65 -17.48
CA ASN A 59 -13.54 -0.36 -17.13
C ASN A 59 -13.19 0.15 -15.71
N VAL A 60 -12.63 -0.67 -14.83
CA VAL A 60 -12.37 -0.29 -13.42
C VAL A 60 -11.46 0.94 -13.29
N ALA A 61 -10.46 1.06 -14.17
CA ALA A 61 -9.48 2.14 -14.17
C ALA A 61 -10.09 3.54 -14.44
N GLN A 62 -11.27 3.59 -15.04
CA GLN A 62 -11.95 4.85 -15.40
C GLN A 62 -12.98 5.29 -14.33
N SER A 63 -13.21 4.47 -13.31
CA SER A 63 -14.28 4.69 -12.33
C SER A 63 -13.97 5.76 -11.28
N GLU A 64 -15.00 6.43 -10.75
CA GLU A 64 -14.82 7.28 -9.56
C GLU A 64 -14.54 6.45 -8.30
N GLY A 65 -15.01 5.20 -8.27
CA GLY A 65 -14.74 4.26 -7.20
C GLY A 65 -13.25 4.01 -7.00
N ILE A 66 -12.49 3.81 -8.10
CA ILE A 66 -11.05 3.54 -7.99
C ILE A 66 -10.27 4.78 -7.53
N LYS A 67 -10.70 5.99 -7.93
CA LYS A 67 -10.12 7.25 -7.44
C LYS A 67 -10.33 7.44 -5.94
N TYR A 68 -11.46 7.01 -5.39
CA TYR A 68 -11.67 7.00 -3.94
C TYR A 68 -10.66 6.09 -3.25
N TYR A 69 -10.53 4.84 -3.70
CA TYR A 69 -9.61 3.88 -3.08
C TYR A 69 -8.14 4.28 -3.24
N ALA A 70 -7.76 4.82 -4.39
CA ALA A 70 -6.43 5.36 -4.63
C ALA A 70 -6.02 6.41 -3.59
N ARG A 71 -6.92 7.37 -3.30
CA ARG A 71 -6.67 8.39 -2.27
C ARG A 71 -6.57 7.78 -0.88
N THR A 72 -7.50 6.90 -0.51
CA THR A 72 -7.48 6.29 0.84
C THR A 72 -6.25 5.42 1.05
N PHE A 73 -5.80 4.70 0.03
CA PHE A 73 -4.57 3.91 0.08
C PHE A 73 -3.36 4.80 0.40
N VAL A 74 -3.14 5.87 -0.36
CA VAL A 74 -1.96 6.74 -0.14
C VAL A 74 -2.05 7.48 1.19
N ALA A 75 -3.26 7.88 1.61
CA ALA A 75 -3.49 8.51 2.91
C ALA A 75 -3.15 7.60 4.10
N ALA A 76 -3.36 6.28 3.98
CA ALA A 76 -2.96 5.31 4.99
C ALA A 76 -1.48 4.93 4.89
N PHE A 77 -0.98 4.76 3.66
CA PHE A 77 0.33 4.19 3.39
C PHE A 77 1.49 5.15 3.71
N VAL A 78 1.36 6.44 3.37
CA VAL A 78 2.44 7.43 3.61
C VAL A 78 2.75 7.59 5.10
N PRO A 79 1.76 7.73 6.02
CA PRO A 79 2.03 7.74 7.46
C PRO A 79 2.76 6.50 7.95
N MET A 80 2.45 5.31 7.42
CA MET A 80 3.16 4.08 7.80
C MET A 80 4.63 4.11 7.39
N ILE A 81 4.96 4.63 6.21
CA ILE A 81 6.36 4.78 5.79
C ILE A 81 7.07 5.76 6.73
N GLN A 82 6.45 6.91 7.01
CA GLN A 82 7.02 7.94 7.88
C GLN A 82 7.25 7.43 9.31
N ALA A 83 6.35 6.57 9.80
CA ALA A 83 6.45 5.93 11.12
C ALA A 83 7.39 4.71 11.13
N ALA A 84 8.00 4.29 10.01
CA ALA A 84 8.64 2.98 9.91
C ALA A 84 9.83 2.77 10.86
N ALA A 85 10.50 3.84 11.28
CA ALA A 85 11.57 3.79 12.28
C ALA A 85 11.06 3.81 13.73
N ASN A 86 9.78 4.12 13.95
CA ASN A 86 9.10 4.12 15.24
C ASN A 86 8.12 2.94 15.31
N LYS A 87 8.59 1.82 15.87
CA LYS A 87 7.78 0.59 15.94
C LYS A 87 6.43 0.78 16.62
N CYS A 88 6.37 1.56 17.71
CA CYS A 88 5.13 1.75 18.47
C CYS A 88 4.06 2.46 17.62
N GLU A 89 4.46 3.53 16.92
CA GLU A 89 3.54 4.26 16.04
C GLU A 89 3.16 3.42 14.81
N LEU A 90 4.13 2.71 14.21
CA LEU A 90 3.85 1.82 13.08
C LEU A 90 2.86 0.71 13.45
N ASP A 91 3.00 0.09 14.63
CA ASP A 91 2.10 -0.95 15.12
C ASP A 91 0.67 -0.41 15.27
N LYS A 92 0.53 0.79 15.82
CA LYS A 92 -0.76 1.47 15.98
C LYS A 92 -1.43 1.71 14.63
N LEU A 93 -0.71 2.28 13.67
CA LEU A 93 -1.23 2.52 12.31
C LEU A 93 -1.63 1.21 11.61
N CYS A 94 -0.82 0.16 11.75
CA CYS A 94 -1.17 -1.16 11.20
C CYS A 94 -2.45 -1.73 11.82
N LEU A 95 -2.63 -1.58 13.14
CA LEU A 95 -3.84 -2.05 13.81
C LEU A 95 -5.08 -1.27 13.36
N GLU A 96 -4.97 0.05 13.21
CA GLU A 96 -6.04 0.90 12.69
C GLU A 96 -6.47 0.44 11.29
N GLU A 97 -5.52 0.16 10.40
CA GLU A 97 -5.83 -0.40 9.07
C GLU A 97 -6.43 -1.81 9.15
N ALA A 98 -5.93 -2.68 10.02
CA ALA A 98 -6.49 -4.03 10.18
C ALA A 98 -7.98 -3.97 10.57
N ILE A 99 -8.35 -3.07 11.49
CA ILE A 99 -9.75 -2.89 11.91
C ILE A 99 -10.65 -2.54 10.72
N LEU A 100 -10.18 -1.72 9.79
CA LEU A 100 -10.94 -1.36 8.58
C LEU A 100 -11.17 -2.54 7.64
N HIS A 101 -10.26 -3.52 7.65
CA HIS A 101 -10.29 -4.71 6.79
C HIS A 101 -11.11 -5.87 7.39
N ARG A 102 -11.25 -5.98 8.72
CA ARG A 102 -12.03 -7.03 9.42
C ARG A 102 -13.49 -7.17 8.96
N THR A 103 -14.08 -6.11 8.42
CA THR A 103 -15.48 -6.08 7.96
C THR A 103 -15.62 -6.22 6.44
N ARG A 104 -14.50 -6.49 5.74
CA ARG A 104 -14.42 -6.52 4.27
C ARG A 104 -14.30 -7.97 3.78
N PRO A 105 -14.62 -8.25 2.51
CA PRO A 105 -14.50 -9.59 1.92
C PRO A 105 -13.03 -9.94 1.55
N VAL A 106 -12.13 -9.76 2.52
CA VAL A 106 -10.68 -10.04 2.46
C VAL A 106 -10.29 -10.76 3.74
N ASP A 107 -9.54 -11.85 3.64
CA ASP A 107 -8.97 -12.57 4.78
C ASP A 107 -7.45 -12.37 4.85
N GLU A 108 -6.84 -12.87 5.92
CA GLU A 108 -5.38 -12.84 6.12
C GLU A 108 -4.63 -13.33 4.88
N LYS A 109 -5.07 -14.45 4.31
CA LYS A 109 -4.38 -15.09 3.18
C LYS A 109 -4.41 -14.21 1.93
N ILE A 110 -5.57 -13.69 1.56
CA ILE A 110 -5.74 -12.79 0.40
C ILE A 110 -4.89 -11.53 0.59
N PHE A 111 -4.88 -10.97 1.80
CA PHE A 111 -4.10 -9.78 2.13
C PHE A 111 -2.59 -10.06 1.98
N GLN A 112 -2.08 -11.13 2.59
CA GLN A 112 -0.67 -11.50 2.53
C GLN A 112 -0.22 -11.95 1.14
N ASP A 113 -1.05 -12.68 0.39
CA ASP A 113 -0.76 -13.11 -0.98
C ASP A 113 -0.62 -11.90 -1.94
N SER A 114 -1.09 -10.72 -1.53
CA SER A 114 -0.94 -9.47 -2.29
C SER A 114 0.43 -8.80 -2.09
N LEU A 115 1.16 -9.10 -1.00
CA LEU A 115 2.46 -8.48 -0.68
C LEU A 115 3.47 -8.50 -1.84
N PRO A 116 3.70 -9.63 -2.55
CA PRO A 116 4.67 -9.67 -3.66
C PRO A 116 4.32 -8.69 -4.79
N ILE A 117 3.04 -8.41 -5.01
CA ILE A 117 2.57 -7.46 -6.03
C ILE A 117 2.96 -6.05 -5.62
N PHE A 118 2.72 -5.67 -4.36
CA PHE A 118 3.08 -4.35 -3.84
C PHE A 118 4.60 -4.15 -3.83
N ILE A 119 5.38 -5.14 -3.39
CA ILE A 119 6.86 -5.09 -3.49
C ILE A 119 7.31 -4.85 -4.93
N LYS A 120 6.74 -5.57 -5.90
CA LYS A 120 7.06 -5.39 -7.33
C LYS A 120 6.71 -3.98 -7.82
N ILE A 121 5.54 -3.44 -7.45
CA ILE A 121 5.12 -2.09 -7.83
C ILE A 121 6.14 -1.05 -7.33
N PHE A 122 6.47 -1.09 -6.03
CA PHE A 122 7.37 -0.09 -5.46
C PHE A 122 8.82 -0.29 -5.89
N ASN A 123 9.29 -1.52 -6.14
CA ASN A 123 10.62 -1.75 -6.72
C ASN A 123 10.78 -1.24 -8.15
N ASN A 124 9.67 -1.08 -8.88
CA ASN A 124 9.66 -0.44 -10.20
C ASN A 124 9.54 1.09 -10.12
N LEU A 125 9.01 1.62 -9.02
CA LEU A 125 8.87 3.06 -8.79
C LEU A 125 10.17 3.66 -8.25
N ILE A 126 10.74 3.01 -7.25
CA ILE A 126 11.96 3.41 -6.56
C ILE A 126 13.17 3.10 -7.45
N LYS A 127 14.11 4.03 -7.55
CA LYS A 127 15.33 3.90 -8.34
C LYS A 127 16.47 3.40 -7.46
N ASP A 128 16.64 3.98 -6.29
CA ASP A 128 17.74 3.65 -5.39
C ASP A 128 17.60 2.24 -4.77
N GLN A 129 18.69 1.47 -4.80
CA GLN A 129 18.67 0.07 -4.35
C GLN A 129 18.48 -0.05 -2.82
N GLN A 130 19.06 0.87 -2.05
CA GLN A 130 18.89 0.88 -0.59
C GLN A 130 17.45 1.23 -0.20
N ASN A 131 16.80 2.10 -0.96
CA ASN A 131 15.39 2.45 -0.78
C ASN A 131 14.44 1.30 -1.18
N LYS A 132 14.77 0.50 -2.22
CA LYS A 132 14.01 -0.72 -2.56
C LYS A 132 14.02 -1.73 -1.42
N GLU A 133 15.19 -1.95 -0.83
CA GLU A 133 15.33 -2.85 0.33
C GLU A 133 14.59 -2.32 1.55
N THR A 134 14.68 -1.01 1.80
CA THR A 134 13.95 -0.34 2.89
C THR A 134 12.45 -0.48 2.72
N MET A 135 11.93 -0.15 1.53
CA MET A 135 10.51 -0.28 1.20
C MET A 135 10.04 -1.74 1.31
N SER A 136 10.83 -2.70 0.82
CA SER A 136 10.49 -4.13 0.92
C SER A 136 10.39 -4.58 2.38
N LYS A 137 11.25 -4.07 3.28
CA LYS A 137 11.15 -4.32 4.72
C LYS A 137 9.88 -3.71 5.30
N ILE A 138 9.58 -2.45 4.99
CA ILE A 138 8.37 -1.77 5.47
C ILE A 138 7.12 -2.54 5.03
N LEU A 139 7.00 -2.84 3.74
CA LEU A 139 5.86 -3.59 3.18
C LEU A 139 5.73 -4.98 3.80
N THR A 140 6.83 -5.72 3.94
CA THR A 140 6.79 -7.05 4.57
C THR A 140 6.25 -6.96 6.00
N TYR A 141 6.70 -5.97 6.76
CA TYR A 141 6.23 -5.75 8.12
C TYR A 141 4.76 -5.37 8.17
N THR A 142 4.35 -4.34 7.42
CA THR A 142 2.97 -3.83 7.45
C THR A 142 1.99 -4.87 6.96
N PHE A 143 2.30 -5.60 5.87
CA PHE A 143 1.43 -6.67 5.38
C PHE A 143 1.27 -7.81 6.36
N THR A 144 2.36 -8.22 7.02
CA THR A 144 2.31 -9.28 8.04
C THR A 144 1.49 -8.83 9.26
N MET A 145 1.77 -7.63 9.77
CA MET A 145 1.10 -7.09 10.96
C MET A 145 -0.39 -6.88 10.73
N ILE A 146 -0.76 -6.23 9.61
CA ILE A 146 -2.17 -6.03 9.26
C ILE A 146 -2.84 -7.38 9.01
N GLY A 147 -2.26 -8.22 8.14
CA GLY A 147 -2.84 -9.51 7.76
C GLY A 147 -3.13 -10.41 8.97
N SER A 148 -2.21 -10.50 9.93
CA SER A 148 -2.39 -11.31 11.15
C SER A 148 -3.50 -10.83 12.09
N GLN A 149 -4.07 -9.66 11.83
CA GLN A 149 -5.07 -8.98 12.66
C GLN A 149 -6.41 -8.80 11.95
N ILE A 150 -6.54 -9.23 10.68
CA ILE A 150 -7.80 -9.26 9.91
C ILE A 150 -8.57 -10.53 10.27
#